data_AF-A0A7S0IIK4-F1
#
_entry.id   AF-A0A7S0IIK4-F1
#
_cell.length_a   1.000
_cell.length_b   1.000
_cell.length_c   1.000
_cell.angle_alpha   90.00
_cell.angle_beta   90.00
_cell.angle_gamma   90.00
#
_symmetry.space_group_name_H-M   'P 1'
#
loop_
_entity.id
_entity.type
_entity.pdbx_description
1 polymer ?
#
loop_
_entity_poly.entity_id
_entity_poly.type
_entity_poly.pdbx_seq_one_letter_code
_entity_poly.pdbx_strand_id
1 'polypeptide(L)'
;GGQPRARASGPRVARREGRACTMAEEDTTVKEPLDLIRLSLDERVYVKLRGEREIRGKLHAYDQHLNMILGDVEETITTVEIDDETYEEIIKTTKRAVRFLFVRGDAVTLVSPPLRT
;
A
#
# COMPACT_ATOMS: atom_id res chain seq x y z
N GLY A 1 34.71 50.14 -56.32
CA GLY A 1 33.45 49.45 -55.97
C GLY A 1 33.75 48.49 -54.84
N GLY A 2 33.15 48.72 -53.68
CA GLY A 2 33.46 47.98 -52.46
C GLY A 2 32.78 46.61 -52.38
N GLN A 3 33.51 45.65 -51.83
CA GLN A 3 33.00 44.46 -51.15
C GLN A 3 33.41 44.58 -49.66
N PRO A 4 32.96 43.72 -48.72
CA PRO A 4 31.79 42.81 -48.73
C PRO A 4 30.99 42.92 -47.42
N ARG A 5 29.77 42.36 -47.35
CA ARG A 5 29.23 41.84 -46.07
C ARG A 5 28.42 40.56 -46.30
N ALA A 6 29.04 39.45 -45.92
CA ALA A 6 28.41 38.14 -45.78
C ALA A 6 27.33 38.17 -44.68
N ARG A 7 26.15 37.62 -44.96
CA ARG A 7 25.18 37.23 -43.93
C ARG A 7 25.35 35.74 -43.69
N ALA A 8 25.93 35.40 -42.54
CA ALA A 8 26.00 34.05 -42.03
C ALA A 8 24.61 33.63 -41.52
N SER A 9 24.04 32.57 -42.11
CA SER A 9 22.93 31.82 -41.54
C SER A 9 23.48 30.51 -40.95
N GLY A 10 23.67 30.51 -39.62
CA GLY A 10 24.11 29.38 -38.81
C GLY A 10 23.34 29.33 -37.49
N PRO A 11 23.38 28.21 -36.75
CA PRO A 11 22.21 27.57 -36.16
C PRO A 11 21.74 28.22 -34.85
N ARG A 12 20.42 28.39 -34.69
CA ARG A 12 19.83 28.67 -33.37
C ARG A 12 19.67 27.36 -32.61
N VAL A 13 20.66 27.07 -31.77
CA VAL A 13 20.57 26.09 -30.69
C VAL A 13 19.51 26.57 -29.71
N ALA A 14 18.33 25.95 -29.74
CA ALA A 14 17.31 26.16 -28.73
C ALA A 14 17.80 25.51 -27.42
N ARG A 15 18.19 26.37 -26.47
CA ARG A 15 18.54 25.97 -25.11
C ARG A 15 17.28 25.49 -24.37
N ARG A 16 17.32 24.21 -24.00
CA ARG A 16 16.90 23.61 -22.72
C ARG A 16 15.95 24.46 -21.85
N GLU A 17 14.69 24.07 -21.80
CA GLU A 17 13.91 24.12 -20.56
C GLU A 17 13.48 22.70 -20.26
N GLY A 18 14.17 22.10 -19.28
CA GLY A 18 13.70 20.85 -18.68
C GLY A 18 12.35 21.16 -18.06
N ARG A 19 11.30 20.55 -18.61
CA ARG A 19 9.98 20.56 -18.01
C ARG A 19 10.13 19.87 -16.67
N ALA A 20 10.22 20.65 -15.60
CA ALA A 20 10.08 20.15 -14.25
C ALA A 20 8.77 19.39 -14.22
N CYS A 21 8.82 18.08 -13.94
CA CYS A 21 7.68 17.38 -13.41
C CYS A 21 7.30 18.14 -12.13
N THR A 22 6.31 19.01 -12.23
CA THR A 22 5.59 19.52 -11.08
C THR A 22 5.03 18.28 -10.40
N MET A 23 5.76 17.81 -9.38
CA MET A 23 5.26 16.82 -8.45
C MET A 23 4.03 17.48 -7.85
N ALA A 24 2.86 17.08 -8.32
CA ALA A 24 1.63 17.48 -7.69
C ALA A 24 1.73 16.97 -6.25
N GLU A 25 1.74 17.91 -5.30
CA GLU A 25 1.45 17.60 -3.91
C GLU A 25 0.09 16.89 -3.94
N GLU A 26 0.09 15.57 -3.80
CA GLU A 26 -1.13 14.81 -3.70
C GLU A 26 -1.80 15.24 -2.41
N ASP A 27 -2.94 15.93 -2.55
CA ASP A 27 -3.77 16.40 -1.44
C ASP A 27 -3.84 15.32 -0.36
N THR A 28 -3.29 15.58 0.83
CA THR A 28 -3.45 14.75 2.04
C THR A 28 -4.90 14.72 2.53
N THR A 29 -5.86 15.16 1.72
CA THR A 29 -7.28 15.10 1.99
C THR A 29 -7.82 13.77 1.48
N VAL A 30 -8.34 12.96 2.39
CA VAL A 30 -9.04 11.71 2.06
C VAL A 30 -10.32 12.05 1.31
N LYS A 31 -10.37 11.77 0.00
CA LYS A 31 -11.57 11.99 -0.84
C LYS A 31 -12.34 10.69 -1.02
N GLU A 32 -11.62 9.58 -1.22
CA GLU A 32 -12.18 8.24 -1.36
C GLU A 32 -11.71 7.31 -0.21
N PRO A 33 -12.49 6.26 0.13
CA PRO A 33 -12.08 5.30 1.16
C PRO A 33 -10.73 4.63 0.88
N LEU A 34 -10.40 4.43 -0.40
CA LEU A 34 -9.12 3.85 -0.81
C LEU A 34 -7.94 4.80 -0.56
N ASP A 35 -8.16 6.11 -0.51
CA ASP A 35 -7.12 7.11 -0.23
C ASP A 35 -6.49 6.90 1.15
N LEU A 36 -7.25 6.43 2.14
CA LEU A 36 -6.70 6.07 3.45
C LEU A 36 -5.64 4.96 3.35
N ILE A 37 -5.90 3.96 2.52
CA ILE A 37 -4.98 2.84 2.31
C ILE A 37 -3.76 3.32 1.50
N ARG A 38 -3.97 4.23 0.54
CA ARG A 38 -2.86 4.87 -0.21
C ARG A 38 -1.89 5.57 0.73
N LEU A 39 -2.43 6.36 1.66
CA LEU A 39 -1.64 7.08 2.65
C LEU A 39 -0.88 6.13 3.60
N SER A 40 -1.38 4.90 3.79
CA SER A 40 -0.81 3.89 4.68
C SER A 40 0.21 2.96 4.00
N LEU A 41 0.63 3.26 2.76
CA LEU A 41 1.73 2.55 2.11
C LEU A 41 3.01 2.67 2.95
N ASP A 42 3.77 1.57 3.01
CA ASP A 42 4.95 1.39 3.86
C ASP A 42 4.70 1.46 5.38
N GLU A 43 3.44 1.58 5.84
CA GLU A 43 3.12 1.56 7.26
C GLU A 43 2.60 0.18 7.72
N ARG A 44 2.61 -0.05 9.03
CA ARG A 44 2.02 -1.27 9.63
C ARG A 44 0.50 -1.12 9.73
N VAL A 45 -0.21 -2.01 9.06
CA VAL A 45 -1.67 -2.06 9.02
C VAL A 45 -2.20 -3.29 9.76
N TYR A 46 -3.41 -3.17 10.29
CA TYR A 46 -4.17 -4.29 10.83
C TYR A 46 -5.26 -4.69 9.84
N VAL A 47 -5.33 -5.97 9.51
CA VAL A 47 -6.29 -6.52 8.55
C VAL A 47 -7.03 -7.68 9.20
N LYS A 48 -8.36 -7.59 9.25
CA LYS A 48 -9.21 -8.72 9.66
C LYS A 48 -9.73 -9.42 8.40
N LEU A 49 -9.45 -10.71 8.33
CA LEU A 49 -9.96 -11.61 7.30
C LEU A 49 -11.20 -12.36 7.81
N ARG A 50 -11.94 -12.96 6.88
CA ARG A 50 -13.00 -13.92 7.21
C ARG A 50 -12.42 -15.14 7.93
N GLY A 51 -13.19 -15.71 8.86
CA GLY A 51 -12.83 -16.93 9.59
C GLY A 51 -11.91 -16.71 10.78
N GLU A 52 -12.14 -15.65 11.56
CA GLU A 52 -11.39 -15.33 12.79
C GLU A 52 -9.86 -15.33 12.61
N ARG A 53 -9.45 -14.83 11.45
CA ARG A 53 -8.05 -14.70 11.06
C ARG A 53 -7.69 -13.22 10.99
N GLU A 54 -6.65 -12.86 11.71
CA GLU A 54 -6.17 -11.50 11.84
C GLU A 54 -4.73 -11.43 11.36
N ILE A 55 -4.39 -10.34 10.67
CA ILE A 55 -3.07 -10.13 10.10
C ILE A 55 -2.59 -8.74 10.49
N ARG A 56 -1.36 -8.66 10.96
CA ARG A 56 -0.63 -7.40 11.18
C ARG A 56 0.63 -7.42 10.34
N GLY A 57 0.86 -6.41 9.53
CA GLY A 57 2.03 -6.39 8.65
C GLY A 57 2.24 -5.04 8.00
N LYS A 58 3.41 -4.86 7.39
CA LYS A 58 3.75 -3.67 6.63
C LYS A 58 3.12 -3.73 5.23
N LEU A 59 2.33 -2.73 4.85
CA LEU A 59 1.68 -2.69 3.54
C LEU A 59 2.67 -2.26 2.46
N HIS A 60 2.98 -3.15 1.51
CA HIS A 60 3.90 -2.84 0.40
C HIS A 60 3.16 -2.45 -0.88
N ALA A 61 2.03 -3.11 -1.17
CA ALA A 61 1.23 -2.82 -2.36
C ALA A 61 -0.23 -3.20 -2.11
N TYR A 62 -1.14 -2.52 -2.79
CA TYR A 62 -2.57 -2.87 -2.83
C TYR A 62 -3.15 -2.57 -4.22
N ASP A 63 -4.36 -3.08 -4.50
CA ASP A 63 -5.14 -2.76 -5.69
C ASP A 63 -6.58 -2.36 -5.37
N GLN A 64 -7.39 -2.09 -6.40
CA GLN A 64 -8.81 -1.72 -6.26
C GLN A 64 -9.68 -2.83 -5.66
N HIS A 65 -9.23 -4.08 -5.73
CA HIS A 65 -9.95 -5.23 -5.17
C HIS A 65 -9.54 -5.48 -3.71
N LEU A 66 -8.62 -4.69 -3.15
CA LEU A 66 -7.99 -4.90 -1.85
C LEU A 66 -7.15 -6.19 -1.80
N ASN A 67 -6.63 -6.64 -2.94
CA ASN A 67 -5.49 -7.56 -2.91
C ASN A 67 -4.29 -6.81 -2.34
N MET A 68 -3.54 -7.43 -1.43
CA MET A 68 -2.44 -6.77 -0.72
C MET A 68 -1.19 -7.63 -0.72
N ILE A 69 -0.04 -6.96 -0.78
CA ILE A 69 1.25 -7.54 -0.47
C ILE A 69 1.68 -6.97 0.88
N LEU A 70 1.84 -7.84 1.87
CA LEU A 70 2.27 -7.49 3.21
C LEU A 70 3.67 -8.04 3.48
N GLY A 71 4.53 -7.24 4.11
CA GLY A 71 5.84 -7.62 4.62
C GLY A 71 5.84 -7.71 6.16
N ASP A 72 6.79 -8.46 6.72
CA ASP A 72 6.99 -8.63 8.18
C ASP A 72 5.67 -8.93 8.91
N VAL A 73 5.01 -9.99 8.46
CA VAL A 73 3.62 -10.30 8.79
C VAL A 73 3.52 -11.18 10.04
N GLU A 74 2.65 -10.79 10.95
CA GLU A 74 2.17 -11.57 12.07
C GLU A 74 0.71 -11.96 11.82
N GLU A 75 0.48 -13.23 11.60
CA GLU A 75 -0.83 -13.85 11.46
C GLU A 75 -1.28 -14.42 12.80
N THR A 76 -2.54 -14.18 13.16
CA THR A 76 -3.21 -14.75 14.33
C THR A 76 -4.48 -15.46 13.88
N ILE A 77 -4.60 -16.75 14.21
CA ILE A 77 -5.78 -17.56 13.91
C ILE A 77 -6.42 -17.97 15.24
N THR A 78 -7.71 -17.66 15.39
CA THR A 78 -8.49 -18.07 16.56
C THR A 78 -9.44 -19.20 16.17
N THR A 79 -9.28 -20.35 16.83
CA THR A 79 -10.15 -21.52 16.64
C THR A 79 -10.87 -21.83 17.94
N VAL A 80 -12.19 -22.02 17.85
CA VAL A 80 -13.01 -22.49 18.98
C VAL A 80 -13.15 -24.00 18.83
N GLU A 81 -12.62 -24.74 19.79
CA GLU A 81 -12.80 -26.17 19.89
C GLU A 81 -13.74 -26.46 21.06
N ILE A 82 -14.66 -27.40 20.88
CA ILE A 82 -15.55 -27.86 21.96
C ILE A 82 -14.96 -29.16 22.48
N ASP A 83 -14.80 -29.26 23.79
CA ASP A 83 -14.38 -30.51 24.42
C ASP A 83 -15.54 -31.52 24.41
N ASP A 84 -15.30 -32.71 23.87
CA ASP A 84 -16.35 -33.72 23.69
C ASP A 84 -16.83 -34.35 25.02
N GLU A 85 -16.06 -34.20 26.11
CA GLU A 85 -16.43 -34.73 27.44
C GLU A 85 -17.09 -33.67 28.32
N THR A 86 -16.56 -32.44 28.35
CA THR A 86 -17.06 -31.37 29.24
C THR A 86 -18.00 -30.37 28.55
N TYR A 87 -18.11 -30.41 27.22
CA TYR A 87 -18.84 -29.42 26.40
C TYR A 87 -18.38 -27.96 26.61
N GLU A 88 -17.17 -27.76 27.14
CA GLU A 88 -16.61 -26.42 27.33
C GLU A 88 -15.99 -25.89 26.04
N GLU A 89 -16.15 -24.59 25.79
CA GLU A 89 -15.53 -23.90 24.66
C GLU A 89 -14.08 -23.52 24.97
N ILE A 90 -13.13 -24.14 24.26
CA ILE A 90 -11.70 -23.84 24.37
C ILE A 90 -11.30 -22.94 23.20
N ILE A 91 -10.95 -21.69 23.51
CA ILE A 91 -10.44 -20.73 22.53
C ILE A 91 -8.93 -20.95 22.37
N LYS A 92 -8.51 -21.45 21.21
CA LYS A 92 -7.09 -21.60 20.87
C LYS A 92 -6.67 -20.49 19.91
N THR A 93 -5.57 -19.82 20.23
CA THR A 93 -4.99 -18.77 19.38
C THR A 93 -3.60 -19.21 18.90
N THR A 94 -3.46 -19.39 17.59
CA THR A 94 -2.18 -19.73 16.97
C THR A 94 -1.60 -18.50 16.28
N LYS A 95 -0.33 -18.18 16.54
CA LYS A 95 0.39 -17.08 15.89
C LYS A 95 1.46 -17.59 14.94
N ARG A 96 1.60 -16.98 13.78
CA ARG A 96 2.62 -17.30 12.77
C ARG A 96 3.27 -16.02 12.25
N ALA A 97 4.59 -16.03 12.13
CA ALA A 97 5.35 -14.94 11.54
C ALA A 97 5.81 -15.32 10.12
N VAL A 98 5.55 -14.48 9.14
CA VAL A 98 5.88 -14.71 7.73
C VAL A 98 6.55 -13.46 7.16
N ARG A 99 7.65 -13.62 6.41
CA ARG A 99 8.39 -12.49 5.83
C ARG A 99 7.56 -11.71 4.80
N PHE A 100 6.87 -12.42 3.92
CA PHE A 100 6.02 -11.84 2.87
C PHE A 100 4.76 -12.68 2.71
N LEU A 101 3.63 -12.00 2.55
CA LEU A 101 2.34 -12.62 2.36
C LEU A 101 1.54 -11.89 1.29
N PHE A 102 0.98 -12.64 0.34
CA PHE A 102 -0.06 -12.15 -0.56
C PHE A 102 -1.43 -12.44 0.05
N VAL A 103 -2.26 -11.41 0.15
CA VAL A 103 -3.63 -11.48 0.65
C VAL A 103 -4.58 -11.18 -0.51
N ARG A 104 -5.58 -12.04 -0.69
CA ARG A 104 -6.64 -11.83 -1.68
C ARG A 104 -7.77 -10.98 -1.09
N GLY A 105 -8.23 -9.99 -1.85
CA GLY A 105 -9.23 -9.01 -1.44
C GLY A 105 -10.58 -9.59 -1.04
N ASP A 106 -11.01 -10.69 -1.67
CA ASP A 106 -12.29 -11.36 -1.36
C ASP A 106 -12.41 -11.81 0.12
N ALA A 107 -11.28 -12.06 0.79
CA ALA A 107 -11.24 -12.48 2.18
C ALA A 107 -11.16 -11.32 3.17
N VAL A 108 -10.83 -10.11 2.71
CA VAL A 108 -10.66 -8.93 3.57
C VAL A 108 -12.03 -8.45 4.03
N THR A 109 -12.18 -8.29 5.34
CA THR A 109 -13.43 -7.78 5.95
C THR A 109 -13.23 -6.38 6.50
N LEU A 110 -12.06 -6.11 7.08
CA LEU A 110 -11.73 -4.80 7.65
C LEU A 110 -10.23 -4.52 7.48
N VAL A 111 -9.92 -3.27 7.18
CA VAL A 111 -8.56 -2.74 7.19
C VAL A 111 -8.55 -1.55 8.14
N SER A 112 -7.61 -1.56 9.09
CA SER A 112 -7.37 -0.45 9.99
C SER A 112 -5.95 0.09 9.73
N PRO A 113 -5.83 1.36 9.32
CA PRO A 113 -4.54 2.02 9.23
C PRO A 113 -3.94 2.22 10.64
N PRO A 114 -2.62 2.50 10.74
CA PRO A 114 -2.00 2.83 12.02
C PRO A 114 -2.57 4.14 12.59
N LEU A 115 -2.58 4.24 13.91
CA LEU A 115 -2.92 5.49 14.59
C LEU A 115 -1.82 6.51 14.30
N ARG A 116 -2.12 7.50 13.44
CA ARG A 116 -1.27 8.68 13.27
C ARG A 116 -1.40 9.51 14.54
N THR A 117 -0.29 9.66 15.27
CA THR A 117 -0.19 10.56 16.43
C THR A 117 0.32 11.92 15.97
#